data_AF-A0A970X0X8-F1
#
_entry.id   AF-A0A970X0X8-F1
#
_cell.length_a   1.000
_cell.length_b   1.000
_cell.length_c   1.000
_cell.angle_alpha   90.00
_cell.angle_beta   90.00
_cell.angle_gamma   90.00
#
_symmetry.space_group_name_H-M   'P 1'
#
loop_
_entity.id
_entity.type
_entity.pdbx_description
1 polymer ?
#
loop_
_entity_poly.entity_id
_entity_poly.type
_entity_poly.pdbx_seq_one_letter_code
_entity_poly.pdbx_strand_id
1 'polypeptide(L)' 'MFERAAILGGYRSLTDFVVDTVQNKATEIIEERERIILTQQDQAVFFEALTNPPKPNKQLLSAKKAYDKILGE' A
#
# COMPACT_ATOMS: atom_id res chain seq x y z
N MET A 1 -30.07 16.39 -3.83
CA MET A 1 -28.65 16.53 -4.26
C MET A 1 -28.17 15.27 -4.97
N PHE A 2 -28.15 14.10 -4.30
CA PHE A 2 -27.61 12.86 -4.87
C PHE A 2 -28.33 12.39 -6.14
N GLU A 3 -29.65 12.45 -6.20
CA GLU A 3 -30.40 12.13 -7.44
C GLU A 3 -30.02 13.06 -8.60
N ARG A 4 -29.85 14.35 -8.33
CA ARG A 4 -29.39 15.32 -9.33
C ARG A 4 -27.97 15.02 -9.80
N ALA A 5 -27.08 14.61 -8.89
CA ALA A 5 -25.72 14.17 -9.23
C ALA A 5 -25.73 12.88 -10.06
N ALA A 6 -26.58 11.90 -9.71
CA ALA A 6 -26.76 10.67 -10.47
C ALA A 6 -27.23 10.95 -11.91
N ILE A 7 -28.22 11.83 -12.09
CA ILE A 7 -28.72 12.22 -13.42
C ILE A 7 -27.63 12.93 -14.23
N LEU A 8 -26.97 13.94 -13.64
CA LEU A 8 -25.93 14.70 -14.33
C LEU A 8 -24.69 13.86 -14.66
N GLY A 9 -24.37 12.87 -13.82
CA GLY A 9 -23.29 11.91 -14.03
C GLY A 9 -23.62 10.78 -15.00
N GLY A 10 -24.85 10.72 -15.52
CA GLY A 10 -25.26 9.70 -16.49
C GLY A 10 -25.53 8.31 -15.89
N TYR A 11 -25.80 8.23 -14.58
CA TYR A 11 -26.10 6.96 -13.93
C TYR A 11 -27.54 6.52 -14.21
N ARG A 12 -27.73 5.20 -14.36
CA ARG A 12 -29.04 4.60 -14.66
C ARG A 12 -30.00 4.67 -13.48
N SER A 13 -29.47 4.76 -12.26
CA SER A 13 -30.25 4.84 -11.02
C SER A 13 -29.44 5.52 -9.90
N LEU A 14 -30.12 5.97 -8.83
CA LEU A 14 -29.45 6.46 -7.63
C LEU A 14 -28.60 5.36 -6.96
N THR A 15 -29.06 4.11 -7.01
CA THR A 15 -28.32 2.96 -6.47
C THR A 15 -27.02 2.73 -7.23
N ASP A 16 -27.06 2.77 -8.57
CA ASP A 16 -25.86 2.66 -9.42
C ASP A 16 -24.86 3.76 -9.05
N PHE A 17 -25.32 5.00 -8.89
CA PHE A 17 -24.49 6.13 -8.47
C PHE A 17 -23.84 5.90 -7.11
N VAL A 18 -24.61 5.47 -6.11
CA VAL A 18 -24.08 5.28 -4.75
C VAL A 18 -23.07 4.15 -4.70
N VAL A 19 -23.35 3.01 -5.35
CA VAL A 19 -22.45 1.85 -5.34
C VAL A 19 -21.13 2.20 -6.01
N ASP A 20 -21.17 2.80 -7.21
CA ASP A 20 -19.97 3.21 -7.94
C ASP A 20 -19.16 4.24 -7.14
N THR A 21 -19.82 5.26 -6.58
CA THR A 21 -19.13 6.30 -5.80
C THR A 21 -18.44 5.72 -4.57
N VAL A 22 -19.12 4.85 -3.82
CA VAL A 22 -18.55 4.23 -2.61
C VAL A 22 -17.40 3.28 -2.97
N GLN A 23 -17.54 2.50 -4.04
CA GLN A 23 -16.48 1.61 -4.51
C GLN A 23 -15.23 2.40 -4.93
N ASN A 24 -15.40 3.43 -5.76
CA ASN A 24 -14.30 4.28 -6.22
C ASN A 24 -13.58 4.93 -5.03
N LYS A 25 -14.33 5.46 -4.05
CA LYS A 25 -13.71 6.08 -2.87
C LYS A 25 -13.00 5.07 -1.98
N ALA A 26 -13.54 3.86 -1.82
CA ALA A 26 -12.88 2.80 -1.08
C ALA A 26 -11.54 2.40 -1.73
N THR A 27 -11.52 2.24 -3.06
CA THR A 27 -10.30 1.96 -3.80
C THR A 27 -9.27 3.08 -3.65
N GLU A 28 -9.68 4.34 -3.78
CA GLU A 28 -8.79 5.49 -3.58
C GLU A 28 -8.16 5.49 -2.18
N ILE A 29 -8.93 5.19 -1.14
CA ILE A 29 -8.43 5.12 0.25
C ILE A 29 -7.41 3.98 0.41
N ILE A 30 -7.69 2.80 -0.14
CA ILE A 30 -6.76 1.66 -0.08
C ILE A 30 -5.47 2.03 -0.81
N GLU A 31 -5.57 2.54 -2.03
CA GLU A 31 -4.41 2.95 -2.81
C GLU A 31 -3.60 4.05 -2.12
N GLU A 32 -4.23 5.05 -1.51
CA GLU A 32 -3.53 6.10 -0.77
C GLU A 32 -2.75 5.54 0.43
N ARG A 33 -3.31 4.54 1.12
CA ARG A 33 -2.72 3.97 2.34
C ARG A 33 -1.66 2.91 2.08
N GLU A 34 -1.83 2.13 1.02
CA GLU A 34 -0.94 1.02 0.69
C GLU A 34 0.15 1.40 -0.33
N ARG A 35 -0.03 2.51 -1.05
CA ARG A 35 0.99 2.96 -2.01
C ARG A 35 2.21 3.48 -1.27
N ILE A 36 3.33 2.79 -1.47
CA ILE A 36 4.65 3.28 -1.08
C ILE A 36 5.10 4.28 -2.15
N ILE A 37 4.93 5.58 -1.87
CA ILE A 37 5.46 6.63 -2.73
C ILE A 37 6.92 6.86 -2.35
N LEU A 38 7.82 6.20 -3.08
CA LEU A 38 9.26 6.41 -2.96
C LEU A 38 9.68 7.63 -3.78
N THR A 39 10.52 8.49 -3.20
CA THR A 39 11.23 9.51 -3.99
C THR A 39 12.13 8.82 -5.01
N GLN A 40 12.60 9.54 -6.06
CA GLN A 40 13.56 8.96 -7.00
C GLN A 40 14.81 8.41 -6.31
N GLN A 41 15.25 9.06 -5.24
CA GLN A 41 16.37 8.59 -4.42
C GLN A 41 16.04 7.28 -3.69
N ASP A 42 14.87 7.19 -3.07
CA ASP A 42 14.47 5.97 -2.36
C ASP A 42 14.27 4.80 -3.33
N GLN A 43 13.78 5.05 -4.55
CA GLN A 43 13.66 4.06 -5.61
C GLN A 43 15.04 3.50 -6.00
N ALA A 44 16.05 4.37 -6.16
CA ALA A 44 17.41 3.95 -6.47
C ALA A 44 18.01 3.09 -5.34
N VAL A 45 17.84 3.49 -4.09
CA VAL A 45 18.30 2.72 -2.92
C VAL A 45 17.59 1.36 -2.85
N PHE A 46 16.28 1.33 -3.08
CA PHE A 46 15.50 0.09 -3.09
C PHE A 46 15.95 -0.86 -4.21
N PHE A 47 16.13 -0.34 -5.42
CA PHE A 47 16.55 -1.14 -6.57
C PHE A 47 17.97 -1.69 -6.39
N GLU A 48 18.90 -0.88 -5.88
CA GLU A 48 20.25 -1.32 -5.52
C GLU A 48 20.20 -2.43 -4.46
N ALA A 49 19.36 -2.30 -3.43
CA ALA A 49 19.22 -3.33 -2.40
C ALA A 49 18.65 -4.65 -2.95
N LEU A 50 17.83 -4.63 -4.00
CA LEU A 50 17.31 -5.84 -4.66
C LEU A 50 18.34 -6.49 -5.59
N THR A 51 19.05 -5.69 -6.37
CA THR A 51 20.00 -6.18 -7.39
C THR A 51 21.37 -6.51 -6.81
N ASN A 52 21.74 -5.85 -5.71
CA ASN A 52 23.00 -6.02 -4.99
C ASN A 52 22.72 -6.09 -3.48
N PRO A 53 22.17 -7.22 -2.99
CA PRO A 53 21.74 -7.34 -1.61
C PRO A 53 22.93 -7.19 -0.64
N PRO A 54 22.87 -6.24 0.30
CA PRO A 54 23.97 -6.02 1.24
C PRO A 54 24.07 -7.16 2.24
N LYS A 55 25.28 -7.41 2.75
CA LYS A 55 25.48 -8.37 3.83
C LYS A 55 24.80 -7.88 5.12
N PRO A 56 24.21 -8.78 5.93
CA PRO A 56 23.60 -8.41 7.19
C PRO A 56 24.64 -7.79 8.13
N ASN A 57 24.27 -6.69 8.79
CA ASN A 57 25.15 -6.04 9.76
C ASN A 57 25.22 -6.81 11.09
N LYS A 58 26.15 -6.42 11.96
CA LYS A 58 26.37 -7.09 13.26
C LYS A 58 25.11 -7.10 14.13
N GLN A 59 24.34 -6.02 14.11
CA GLN A 59 23.11 -5.87 14.89
C GLN A 59 22.03 -6.86 14.43
N LEU A 60 21.82 -6.98 13.11
CA LEU A 60 20.86 -7.91 12.52
C LEU A 60 21.25 -9.36 12.79
N LEU A 61 22.55 -9.69 12.71
CA LEU A 61 23.06 -11.01 13.07
C LEU A 61 22.82 -11.34 14.55
N SER A 62 23.04 -10.38 15.46
CA SER A 62 22.75 -10.56 16.88
C SER A 62 21.25 -10.74 17.16
N ALA A 63 20.40 -9.94 16.49
CA ALA A 63 18.94 -10.06 16.61
C ALA A 63 18.44 -11.44 16.13
N LYS A 64 18.99 -11.94 15.00
CA LYS A 64 18.69 -13.30 14.54
C LYS A 64 19.06 -14.36 15.57
N LYS A 65 20.26 -14.28 16.17
CA LYS A 65 20.68 -15.24 17.20
C LYS A 65 19.78 -15.21 18.43
N ALA A 66 19.34 -14.02 18.84
CA ALA A 66 18.40 -13.88 19.95
C ALA A 66 17.04 -14.50 19.62
N TYR A 67 16.53 -14.28 18.41
CA TYR A 67 15.29 -14.88 17.92
C TYR A 67 15.37 -16.42 17.84
N ASP A 68 16.46 -16.96 17.27
CA ASP A 68 16.67 -18.40 17.15
C ASP A 68 16.73 -19.07 18.55
N LYS A 69 17.22 -18.36 19.58
CA LYS A 69 17.20 -18.83 20.96
C LYS A 69 15.78 -18.89 21.55
N ILE A 70 14.92 -17.93 21.22
CA ILE A 70 13.52 -17.88 21.68
C ILE A 70 12.70 -19.04 21.07
N LEU A 71 12.94 -19.39 19.81
CA LEU A 71 12.25 -20.50 19.13
C LEU A 71 12.81 -21.89 19.49
N GLY A 72 14.01 -21.95 20.04
CA GLY A 72 14.70 -23.20 20.42
C GLY A 72 14.43 -23.65 21.86
N GLU A 73 13.62 -22.91 22.60
CA GLU A 73 13.05 -23.25 23.93
C GLU A 73 11.56 -23.56 23.80
#